data_AF-A0A7C1VDM1-F1
#
_entry.id   AF-A0A7C1VDM1-F1
#
_cell.length_a   1.000
_cell.length_b   1.000
_cell.length_c   1.000
_cell.angle_alpha   90.00
_cell.angle_beta   90.00
_cell.angle_gamma   90.00
#
_symmetry.space_group_name_H-M   'P 1'
#
loop_
_entity.id
_entity.type
_entity.pdbx_description
1 polymer ?
#
loop_
_entity_poly.entity_id
_entity_poly.type
_entity_poly.pdbx_seq_one_letter_code
_entity_poly.pdbx_strand_id
1 'polypeptide(L)'
;MGTGTESGLIKKHKLLLIIAIFLMIQLGLLPAYIKIGGDYLSAGNTRVDSAAQGHELVPEYDRSLKKVVISLSVKDTSLEAQLKLINAFPEYTHIFVLLPDSSFSAISEELRLEPIGERTTLLPYPTEHKKKMQTYLVFPEKDKLVQVTSEQAVFPFGSSWAQDLFEVAVRPDGKRVLLISDTYKWFASFGSSSNLNVVSDNSYLSVLSETGAAVERLELTFSGGNIMNDRIGDTTIVFYGGDVLRKTRLVRKSTKGSKAPSNSKIAAMLKKATNADKVVVIGQEVQPALLFHLDQAMLPLPGRIMAITNIVGELPVAAKAAQEIKEVEVFLSQVREAALKLGYRLVDVDNSAANLLRHQHYINAIPFINTAGGQRTILMPFFADELFLDELAVKNKELFESLGFRVIPVH
;
A
#
# COMPACT_ATOMS: atom_id res chain seq x y z
N MET A 1 -47.86 -21.36 38.75
CA MET A 1 -48.03 -19.89 38.73
C MET A 1 -46.65 -19.27 38.81
N GLY A 2 -46.29 -18.48 37.80
CA GLY A 2 -44.96 -17.87 37.69
C GLY A 2 -44.71 -17.40 36.27
N THR A 3 -45.31 -16.27 35.89
CA THR A 3 -45.03 -15.58 34.63
C THR A 3 -44.64 -14.14 34.94
N GLY A 4 -43.52 -13.69 34.36
CA GLY A 4 -43.36 -12.29 33.97
C GLY A 4 -42.14 -11.55 34.54
N THR A 5 -41.04 -11.54 33.77
CA THR A 5 -40.01 -10.46 33.85
C THR A 5 -39.30 -10.12 32.53
N GLU A 6 -39.59 -10.77 31.39
CA GLU A 6 -38.87 -10.48 30.12
C GLU A 6 -39.41 -9.27 29.31
N SER A 7 -40.62 -8.76 29.59
CA SER A 7 -41.20 -7.69 28.75
C SER A 7 -40.66 -6.28 28.99
N GLY A 8 -39.94 -6.06 30.10
CA GLY A 8 -39.41 -4.75 30.49
C GLY A 8 -38.12 -4.35 29.77
N LEU A 9 -37.25 -5.32 29.50
CA LEU A 9 -35.92 -5.06 28.92
C LEU A 9 -36.02 -4.68 27.43
N ILE A 10 -36.90 -5.37 26.69
CA ILE A 10 -37.15 -5.12 25.26
C ILE A 10 -37.77 -3.73 25.03
N LYS A 11 -38.61 -3.26 25.95
CA LYS A 11 -39.20 -1.91 25.88
C LYS A 11 -38.15 -0.81 26.09
N LYS A 12 -37.19 -1.00 26.98
CA LYS A 12 -36.11 -0.03 27.24
C LYS A 12 -35.17 0.13 26.04
N HIS A 13 -34.81 -0.95 25.36
CA HIS A 13 -33.95 -0.88 24.17
C HIS A 13 -34.63 -0.23 22.97
N LYS A 14 -35.92 -0.49 22.75
CA LYS A 14 -36.69 0.20 21.70
C LYS A 14 -36.79 1.71 21.96
N LEU A 15 -36.98 2.11 23.21
CA LEU A 15 -37.05 3.53 23.58
C LEU A 15 -35.69 4.25 23.39
N LEU A 16 -34.59 3.61 23.78
CA LEU A 16 -33.23 4.13 23.56
C LEU A 16 -32.90 4.29 22.07
N LEU A 17 -33.30 3.32 21.24
CA LEU A 17 -33.10 3.38 19.80
C LEU A 17 -33.90 4.54 19.16
N ILE A 18 -35.14 4.75 19.59
CA ILE A 18 -35.98 5.86 19.11
C ILE A 18 -35.38 7.21 19.51
N ILE A 19 -34.88 7.34 20.75
CA ILE A 19 -34.20 8.56 21.22
C ILE A 19 -32.93 8.84 20.42
N ALA A 20 -32.12 7.81 20.14
CA ALA A 20 -30.91 7.94 19.33
C ALA A 20 -31.21 8.39 17.90
N ILE A 21 -32.23 7.81 17.25
CA ILE A 21 -32.69 8.22 15.91
C ILE A 21 -33.17 9.68 15.92
N PHE A 22 -33.93 10.07 16.94
CA PHE A 22 -34.43 11.44 17.08
C PHE A 22 -33.28 12.46 17.25
N LEU A 23 -32.28 12.13 18.06
CA LEU A 23 -31.06 12.94 18.21
C LEU A 23 -30.27 13.06 16.90
N MET A 24 -30.13 11.98 16.14
CA MET A 24 -29.47 12.02 14.83
C MET A 24 -30.21 12.88 13.80
N ILE A 25 -31.55 12.95 13.87
CA ILE A 25 -32.36 13.83 13.03
C ILE A 25 -32.13 15.30 13.40
N GLN A 26 -32.17 15.63 14.70
CA GLN A 26 -31.98 17.01 15.18
C GLN A 26 -30.58 17.55 14.87
N LEU A 27 -29.56 16.68 14.88
CA LEU A 27 -28.18 17.04 14.56
C LEU A 27 -27.84 17.02 13.06
N GLY A 28 -28.80 16.72 12.18
CA GLY A 28 -28.54 16.62 10.74
C GLY A 28 -27.61 15.46 10.36
N LEU A 29 -27.40 14.50 11.26
CA LEU A 29 -26.52 13.34 11.08
C LEU A 29 -27.24 12.18 10.39
N LEU A 30 -28.57 12.15 10.37
CA LEU A 30 -29.34 11.07 9.76
C LEU A 30 -29.08 10.92 8.24
N PRO A 31 -28.97 11.99 7.43
CA PRO A 31 -28.59 11.88 6.01
C PRO A 31 -27.16 11.32 5.81
N ALA A 32 -26.21 11.67 6.68
CA ALA A 32 -24.85 11.12 6.64
C ALA A 32 -24.85 9.63 7.03
N TYR A 33 -25.60 9.26 8.07
CA TYR A 33 -25.71 7.87 8.54
C TYR A 33 -26.47 6.97 7.55
N ILE A 34 -27.53 7.46 6.90
CA ILE A 34 -28.26 6.73 5.85
C ILE A 34 -27.43 6.62 4.56
N LYS A 35 -26.61 7.63 4.23
CA LYS A 35 -25.68 7.56 3.09
C LYS A 35 -24.53 6.56 3.35
N ILE A 36 -24.00 6.52 4.58
CA ILE A 36 -22.99 5.54 5.01
C ILE A 36 -23.59 4.12 5.13
N GLY A 37 -24.83 3.96 5.57
CA GLY A 37 -25.45 2.64 5.70
C GLY A 37 -26.04 2.07 4.38
N GLY A 38 -26.53 2.96 3.51
CA GLY A 38 -27.21 2.59 2.26
C GLY A 38 -26.27 2.28 1.11
N ASP A 39 -25.21 3.09 0.92
CA ASP A 39 -24.28 2.92 -0.20
C ASP A 39 -23.27 1.77 0.02
N TYR A 40 -22.99 1.39 1.28
CA TYR A 40 -22.06 0.31 1.60
C TYR A 40 -22.67 -1.10 1.44
N LEU A 41 -23.98 -1.24 1.62
CA LEU A 41 -24.67 -2.53 1.45
C LEU A 41 -25.19 -2.76 0.02
N SER A 42 -25.18 -1.72 -0.83
CA SER A 42 -25.51 -1.81 -2.25
C SER A 42 -24.31 -1.63 -3.18
N ALA A 43 -23.12 -2.12 -2.80
CA ALA A 43 -22.01 -2.37 -3.74
C ALA A 43 -22.33 -3.51 -4.74
N GLY A 44 -23.59 -3.64 -5.15
CA GLY A 44 -24.00 -4.40 -6.32
C GLY A 44 -23.57 -3.64 -7.56
N ASN A 45 -22.59 -4.19 -8.28
CA ASN A 45 -22.26 -3.81 -9.65
C ASN A 45 -22.21 -2.29 -9.90
N THR A 46 -21.29 -1.58 -9.25
CA THR A 46 -20.74 -0.39 -9.93
C THR A 46 -20.18 -0.90 -11.24
N ARG A 47 -20.86 -0.56 -12.34
CA ARG A 47 -20.39 -0.80 -13.70
C ARG A 47 -18.95 -0.31 -13.74
N VAL A 48 -18.04 -1.26 -13.88
CA VAL A 48 -16.63 -1.01 -14.09
C VAL A 48 -16.54 -0.45 -15.51
N ASP A 49 -16.74 0.85 -15.67
CA ASP A 49 -16.38 1.57 -16.89
C ASP A 49 -14.83 1.67 -16.94
N SER A 50 -14.12 0.54 -16.81
CA SER A 50 -12.65 0.49 -16.81
C SER A 50 -12.13 0.41 -18.24
N ALA A 51 -12.27 1.50 -18.98
CA ALA A 51 -11.17 1.87 -19.85
C ALA A 51 -10.25 2.73 -18.99
N ALA A 52 -9.31 2.10 -18.27
CA ALA A 52 -8.21 2.82 -17.62
C ALA A 52 -7.65 3.79 -18.67
N GLN A 53 -7.83 5.08 -18.39
CA GLN A 53 -7.35 6.16 -19.24
C GLN A 53 -5.82 6.15 -19.12
N GLY A 54 -5.10 6.63 -20.13
CA GLY A 54 -3.64 6.72 -20.01
C GLY A 54 -3.28 7.67 -18.87
N HIS A 55 -2.99 7.14 -17.68
CA HIS A 55 -2.62 7.94 -16.51
C HIS A 55 -1.11 8.10 -16.45
N GLU A 56 -0.62 9.30 -16.20
CA GLU A 56 0.80 9.54 -16.02
C GLU A 56 1.21 9.19 -14.57
N LEU A 57 2.15 8.26 -14.42
CA LEU A 57 2.86 8.10 -13.15
C LEU A 57 3.98 9.15 -13.08
N VAL A 58 3.96 9.96 -12.02
CA VAL A 58 5.01 10.94 -11.74
C VAL A 58 6.11 10.25 -10.93
N PRO A 59 7.39 10.34 -11.33
CA PRO A 59 8.50 9.76 -10.58
C PRO A 59 8.53 10.30 -9.16
N GLU A 60 8.83 9.46 -8.16
CA GLU A 60 8.70 9.86 -6.76
C GLU A 60 9.58 11.05 -6.41
N TYR A 61 10.80 11.09 -6.95
CA TYR A 61 11.74 12.20 -6.74
C TYR A 61 11.27 13.55 -7.30
N ASP A 62 10.23 13.57 -8.15
CA ASP A 62 9.59 14.78 -8.68
C ASP A 62 8.25 15.09 -7.97
N ARG A 63 7.79 14.22 -7.05
CA ARG A 63 6.61 14.47 -6.24
C ARG A 63 6.93 15.45 -5.13
N SER A 64 5.90 16.16 -4.67
CA SER A 64 5.94 16.89 -3.41
C SER A 64 5.02 16.19 -2.42
N LEU A 65 5.44 16.04 -1.16
CA LEU A 65 4.67 15.40 -0.09
C LEU A 65 3.55 16.32 0.43
N LYS A 66 2.75 16.93 -0.47
CA LYS A 66 1.65 17.82 -0.06
C LYS A 66 0.53 17.07 0.64
N LYS A 67 0.30 15.83 0.23
CA LYS A 67 -0.69 14.92 0.79
C LYS A 67 -0.04 13.55 0.95
N VAL A 68 -0.15 12.96 2.12
CA VAL A 68 0.36 11.61 2.41
C VAL A 68 -0.77 10.80 3.02
N VAL A 69 -0.83 9.51 2.68
CA VAL A 69 -1.74 8.56 3.33
C VAL A 69 -0.91 7.67 4.26
N ILE A 70 -1.33 7.62 5.53
CA ILE A 70 -0.94 6.60 6.49
C ILE A 70 -2.12 5.66 6.62
N SER A 71 -1.87 4.35 6.66
CA SER A 71 -2.92 3.35 6.79
C SER A 71 -2.68 2.54 8.06
N LEU A 72 -3.77 2.17 8.73
CA LEU A 72 -3.81 1.37 9.94
C LEU A 72 -4.64 0.10 9.67
N SER A 73 -4.32 -0.96 10.41
CA SER A 73 -5.09 -2.21 10.45
C SER A 73 -5.98 -2.24 11.69
N VAL A 74 -6.88 -3.22 11.76
CA VAL A 74 -7.73 -3.47 12.96
C VAL A 74 -6.94 -3.80 14.23
N LYS A 75 -5.63 -4.06 14.14
CA LYS A 75 -4.76 -4.28 15.30
C LYS A 75 -4.15 -2.98 15.83
N ASP A 76 -4.13 -1.94 15.01
CA ASP A 76 -3.47 -0.68 15.34
C ASP A 76 -4.45 0.21 16.11
N THR A 77 -4.05 0.56 17.34
CA THR A 77 -4.87 1.35 18.29
C THR A 77 -4.21 2.68 18.65
N SER A 78 -3.05 2.97 18.07
CA SER A 78 -2.20 4.15 18.31
C SER A 78 -1.41 4.48 17.04
N LEU A 79 -0.95 5.74 16.89
CA LEU A 79 -0.03 6.19 15.83
C LEU A 79 1.45 6.09 16.22
N GLU A 80 1.78 5.60 17.42
CA GLU A 80 3.14 5.60 17.98
C GLU A 80 4.21 5.10 17.00
N ALA A 81 3.94 3.99 16.30
CA ALA A 81 4.88 3.41 15.33
C ALA A 81 5.09 4.29 14.08
N GLN A 82 4.14 5.17 13.76
CA GLN A 82 4.17 6.06 12.60
C GLN A 82 4.60 7.48 12.96
N LEU A 83 4.56 7.88 14.23
CA LEU A 83 4.82 9.26 14.69
C LEU A 83 6.19 9.77 14.24
N LYS A 84 7.25 8.96 14.32
CA LYS A 84 8.59 9.38 13.87
C LYS A 84 8.61 9.76 12.38
N LEU A 85 7.97 8.96 11.53
CA LEU A 85 7.84 9.25 10.11
C LEU A 85 6.95 10.48 9.87
N ILE A 86 5.81 10.56 10.57
CA ILE A 86 4.88 11.69 10.48
C ILE A 86 5.57 13.00 10.83
N ASN A 87 6.38 13.00 11.89
CA ASN A 87 7.14 14.17 12.34
C ASN A 87 8.28 14.55 11.39
N ALA A 88 8.77 13.60 10.58
CA ALA A 88 9.75 13.88 9.53
C ALA A 88 9.13 14.53 8.28
N PHE A 89 7.80 14.49 8.12
CA PHE A 89 7.15 15.15 6.99
C PHE A 89 7.20 16.68 7.10
N PRO A 90 7.42 17.40 5.98
CA PRO A 90 7.38 18.86 5.94
C PRO A 90 6.12 19.45 6.58
N GLU A 91 6.20 20.62 7.20
CA GLU A 91 5.06 21.26 7.90
C GLU A 91 3.81 21.39 7.03
N TYR A 92 3.97 21.68 5.73
CA TYR A 92 2.87 21.84 4.77
C TYR A 92 2.16 20.53 4.39
N THR A 93 2.66 19.38 4.82
CA THR A 93 2.10 18.07 4.48
C THR A 93 0.77 17.86 5.18
N HIS A 94 -0.30 17.66 4.40
CA HIS A 94 -1.58 17.19 4.91
C HIS A 94 -1.58 15.66 5.00
N ILE A 95 -1.95 15.12 6.15
CA ILE A 95 -1.87 13.69 6.44
C ILE A 95 -3.29 13.12 6.45
N PHE A 96 -3.53 12.08 5.67
CA PHE A 96 -4.75 11.29 5.74
C PHE A 96 -4.46 9.98 6.45
N VAL A 97 -5.12 9.73 7.57
CA VAL A 97 -5.00 8.45 8.29
C VAL A 97 -6.20 7.60 7.94
N LEU A 98 -6.00 6.56 7.15
CA LEU A 98 -6.98 5.54 6.85
C LEU A 98 -6.98 4.52 7.99
N LEU A 99 -8.09 4.39 8.70
CA LEU A 99 -8.16 3.63 9.95
C LEU A 99 -9.49 2.90 10.12
N PRO A 100 -9.56 1.80 10.88
CA PRO A 100 -10.83 1.19 11.23
C PRO A 100 -11.65 2.14 12.11
N ASP A 101 -12.97 2.14 11.91
CA ASP A 101 -13.93 2.89 12.74
C ASP A 101 -13.76 2.64 14.25
N SER A 102 -13.40 1.42 14.65
CA SER A 102 -13.11 1.04 16.03
C SER A 102 -11.96 1.82 16.67
N SER A 103 -10.97 2.25 15.88
CA SER A 103 -9.80 2.99 16.38
C SER A 103 -9.99 4.51 16.34
N PHE A 104 -11.06 5.02 15.71
CA PHE A 104 -11.28 6.45 15.49
C PHE A 104 -11.18 7.28 16.77
N SER A 105 -11.87 6.87 17.84
CA SER A 105 -11.90 7.65 19.08
C SER A 105 -10.53 7.74 19.77
N ALA A 106 -9.76 6.64 19.76
CA ALA A 106 -8.45 6.60 20.40
C ALA A 106 -7.44 7.48 19.64
N ILE A 107 -7.37 7.31 18.32
CA ILE A 107 -6.47 8.10 17.46
C ILE A 107 -6.87 9.57 17.44
N SER A 108 -8.16 9.90 17.45
CA SER A 108 -8.62 11.29 17.50
C SER A 108 -8.19 11.98 18.80
N GLU A 109 -8.18 11.28 19.93
CA GLU A 109 -7.73 11.83 21.20
C GLU A 109 -6.20 12.00 21.23
N GLU A 110 -5.46 11.02 20.71
CA GLU A 110 -4.00 11.11 20.53
C GLU A 110 -3.62 12.34 19.69
N LEU A 111 -4.26 12.52 18.53
CA LEU A 111 -4.01 13.67 17.66
C LEU A 111 -4.41 15.02 18.26
N ARG A 112 -5.40 15.07 19.15
CA ARG A 112 -5.84 16.31 19.80
C ARG A 112 -4.75 16.89 20.71
N LEU A 113 -3.85 16.05 21.19
CA LEU A 113 -2.76 16.43 22.10
C LEU A 113 -1.47 16.81 21.34
N GLU A 114 -1.42 16.57 20.03
CA GLU A 114 -0.22 16.71 19.22
C GLU A 114 -0.37 17.82 18.17
N PRO A 115 0.67 18.63 17.89
CA PRO A 115 0.63 19.66 16.85
C PRO A 115 0.27 19.12 15.45
N ILE A 116 0.57 17.84 15.20
CA ILE A 116 0.24 17.18 13.94
C ILE A 116 -1.28 16.99 13.73
N GLY A 117 -2.09 17.13 14.77
CA GLY A 117 -3.55 17.02 14.67
C GLY A 117 -4.17 18.04 13.71
N GLU A 118 -3.64 19.27 13.66
CA GLU A 118 -4.18 20.35 12.82
C GLU A 118 -4.05 20.09 11.32
N ARG A 119 -3.09 19.24 10.93
CA ARG A 119 -2.81 18.87 9.54
C ARG A 119 -3.22 17.44 9.20
N THR A 120 -3.98 16.79 10.08
CA THR A 120 -4.37 15.39 9.93
C THR A 120 -5.88 15.24 9.73
N THR A 121 -6.28 14.41 8.78
CA THR A 121 -7.66 14.00 8.56
C THR A 121 -7.79 12.50 8.76
N LEU A 122 -8.67 12.11 9.68
CA LEU A 122 -9.04 10.72 9.91
C LEU A 122 -10.08 10.26 8.88
N LEU A 123 -9.81 9.15 8.23
CA LEU A 123 -10.65 8.51 7.22
C LEU A 123 -11.09 7.13 7.73
N PRO A 124 -12.12 7.05 8.58
CA PRO A 124 -12.56 5.79 9.13
C PRO A 124 -13.19 4.90 8.04
N TYR A 125 -12.82 3.63 7.99
CA TYR A 125 -13.53 2.62 7.22
C TYR A 125 -14.35 1.70 8.15
N PRO A 126 -15.58 1.33 7.76
CA PRO A 126 -16.44 0.51 8.59
C PRO A 126 -15.87 -0.91 8.72
N THR A 127 -15.88 -1.45 9.94
CA THR A 127 -15.50 -2.84 10.21
C THR A 127 -16.68 -3.65 10.70
N GLU A 128 -16.78 -4.91 10.23
CA GLU A 128 -17.87 -5.81 10.59
C GLU A 128 -17.36 -7.14 11.13
N HIS A 129 -17.94 -7.58 12.24
CA HIS A 129 -17.75 -8.93 12.75
C HIS A 129 -18.63 -9.93 11.98
N LYS A 130 -17.99 -10.91 11.36
CA LYS A 130 -18.62 -11.98 10.62
C LYS A 130 -18.56 -13.26 11.44
N LYS A 131 -19.71 -13.87 11.70
CA LYS A 131 -19.78 -15.17 12.40
C LYS A 131 -18.91 -16.21 11.72
N LYS A 132 -18.94 -16.25 10.39
CA LYS A 132 -18.15 -17.13 9.54
C LYS A 132 -17.71 -16.41 8.29
N MET A 133 -16.46 -16.57 7.90
CA MET A 133 -15.86 -16.00 6.70
C MET A 133 -15.02 -17.06 5.99
N GLN A 134 -15.23 -17.22 4.69
CA GLN A 134 -14.33 -17.99 3.84
C GLN A 134 -13.37 -17.02 3.16
N THR A 135 -12.08 -17.19 3.40
CA THR A 135 -11.00 -16.37 2.85
C THR A 135 -10.29 -17.13 1.75
N TYR A 136 -10.02 -16.47 0.62
CA TYR A 136 -9.26 -17.02 -0.51
C TYR A 136 -7.96 -16.23 -0.65
N LEU A 137 -6.88 -16.79 -0.11
CA LEU A 137 -5.57 -16.16 0.02
C LEU A 137 -4.76 -16.31 -1.28
N VAL A 138 -4.05 -15.23 -1.65
CA VAL A 138 -3.08 -15.21 -2.74
C VAL A 138 -1.68 -15.48 -2.17
N PHE A 139 -1.19 -16.71 -2.34
CA PHE A 139 0.17 -17.08 -1.91
C PHE A 139 1.18 -17.02 -3.07
N PRO A 140 2.44 -16.60 -2.82
CA PRO A 140 3.52 -16.59 -3.82
C PRO A 140 3.86 -17.97 -4.40
N GLU A 141 3.69 -19.04 -3.62
CA GLU A 141 4.14 -20.39 -3.96
C GLU A 141 3.00 -21.32 -4.42
N LYS A 142 1.73 -20.86 -4.39
CA LYS A 142 0.55 -21.68 -4.72
C LYS A 142 -0.11 -21.31 -6.03
N ASP A 143 -0.27 -22.27 -6.94
CA ASP A 143 -0.85 -22.10 -8.27
C ASP A 143 -2.39 -21.86 -8.29
N LYS A 144 -3.02 -21.89 -7.12
CA LYS A 144 -4.43 -21.64 -6.87
C LYS A 144 -4.63 -20.83 -5.60
N LEU A 145 -5.78 -20.15 -5.49
CA LEU A 145 -6.17 -19.49 -4.25
C LEU A 145 -6.32 -20.54 -3.15
N VAL A 146 -5.79 -20.23 -1.96
CA VAL A 146 -5.89 -21.11 -0.80
C VAL A 146 -7.09 -20.68 0.02
N GLN A 147 -8.05 -21.59 0.15
CA GLN A 147 -9.25 -21.36 0.94
C GLN A 147 -8.97 -21.64 2.41
N VAL A 148 -9.32 -20.69 3.28
CA VAL A 148 -9.29 -20.81 4.74
C VAL A 148 -10.65 -20.39 5.27
N THR A 149 -11.15 -21.07 6.30
CA THR A 149 -12.37 -20.67 7.00
C THR A 149 -12.01 -20.12 8.36
N SER A 150 -12.57 -18.96 8.68
CA SER A 150 -12.42 -18.31 9.99
C SER A 150 -13.79 -18.13 10.62
N GLU A 151 -13.89 -18.51 11.88
CA GLU A 151 -15.04 -18.18 12.73
C GLU A 151 -14.76 -16.84 13.44
N GLN A 152 -15.79 -16.03 13.63
CA GLN A 152 -15.70 -14.71 14.30
C GLN A 152 -14.65 -13.76 13.68
N ALA A 153 -14.58 -13.72 12.36
CA ALA A 153 -13.63 -12.87 11.64
C ALA A 153 -14.07 -11.39 11.61
N VAL A 154 -13.11 -10.48 11.45
CA VAL A 154 -13.35 -9.05 11.18
C VAL A 154 -13.07 -8.77 9.71
N PHE A 155 -13.95 -8.01 9.05
CA PHE A 155 -13.78 -7.58 7.66
C PHE A 155 -14.21 -6.11 7.47
N PRO A 156 -13.49 -5.31 6.68
CA PRO A 156 -12.14 -5.56 6.18
C PRO A 156 -11.12 -5.46 7.32
N PHE A 157 -9.97 -6.13 7.16
CA PHE A 157 -8.90 -6.11 8.18
C PHE A 157 -8.06 -4.83 8.14
N GLY A 158 -8.04 -4.13 6.99
CA GLY A 158 -7.10 -3.05 6.75
C GLY A 158 -5.68 -3.52 6.51
N SER A 159 -4.75 -2.57 6.45
CA SER A 159 -3.32 -2.81 6.30
C SER A 159 -2.55 -1.62 6.84
N SER A 160 -1.43 -1.87 7.50
CA SER A 160 -0.50 -0.80 7.91
C SER A 160 0.48 -0.40 6.78
N TRP A 161 0.41 -1.10 5.63
CA TRP A 161 1.31 -0.93 4.50
C TRP A 161 0.68 -0.04 3.41
N ALA A 162 0.59 1.26 3.65
CA ALA A 162 -0.06 2.19 2.73
C ALA A 162 0.53 2.15 1.30
N GLN A 163 1.86 2.04 1.19
CA GLN A 163 2.60 1.94 -0.07
C GLN A 163 2.13 0.77 -0.95
N ASP A 164 1.59 -0.29 -0.36
CA ASP A 164 1.14 -1.44 -1.14
C ASP A 164 -0.27 -1.27 -1.72
N LEU A 165 -1.07 -0.36 -1.16
CA LEU A 165 -2.52 -0.35 -1.38
C LEU A 165 -2.91 0.27 -2.72
N PHE A 166 -2.09 1.17 -3.25
CA PHE A 166 -2.37 1.89 -4.49
C PHE A 166 -1.11 2.50 -5.10
N GLU A 167 -1.21 2.86 -6.38
CA GLU A 167 -0.28 3.77 -7.05
C GLU A 167 -0.92 5.15 -7.25
N VAL A 168 -0.10 6.20 -7.21
CA VAL A 168 -0.56 7.58 -7.45
C VAL A 168 -0.25 7.99 -8.88
N ALA A 169 -1.29 8.38 -9.63
CA ALA A 169 -1.16 8.83 -11.01
C ALA A 169 -1.87 10.17 -11.26
N VAL A 170 -1.67 10.71 -12.46
CA VAL A 170 -2.32 11.92 -12.98
C VAL A 170 -3.13 11.54 -14.20
N ARG A 171 -4.41 11.89 -14.21
CA ARG A 171 -5.29 11.71 -15.37
C ARG A 171 -4.95 12.71 -16.47
N PRO A 172 -5.36 12.47 -17.73
CA PRO A 172 -5.19 13.43 -18.82
C PRO A 172 -5.80 14.82 -18.56
N ASP A 173 -6.80 14.93 -17.67
CA ASP A 173 -7.40 16.20 -17.26
C ASP A 173 -6.62 16.91 -16.11
N GLY A 174 -5.47 16.37 -15.71
CA GLY A 174 -4.62 16.90 -14.65
C GLY A 174 -5.03 16.49 -13.23
N LYS A 175 -6.15 15.75 -13.04
CA LYS A 175 -6.60 15.33 -11.71
C LYS A 175 -5.81 14.13 -11.19
N ARG A 176 -5.60 14.08 -9.87
CA ARG A 176 -4.97 12.94 -9.20
C ARG A 176 -5.93 11.75 -9.16
N VAL A 177 -5.39 10.56 -9.39
CA VAL A 177 -6.10 9.29 -9.27
C VAL A 177 -5.24 8.30 -8.49
N LEU A 178 -5.89 7.50 -7.64
CA LEU A 178 -5.31 6.37 -6.94
C LEU A 178 -5.68 5.10 -7.72
N LEU A 179 -4.69 4.44 -8.27
CA LEU A 179 -4.84 3.18 -8.98
C LEU A 179 -4.77 2.05 -7.96
N ILE A 180 -5.89 1.38 -7.71
CA ILE A 180 -5.96 0.24 -6.77
C ILE A 180 -5.95 -1.09 -7.52
N SER A 181 -5.34 -2.10 -6.94
CA SER A 181 -5.34 -3.46 -7.48
C SER A 181 -6.71 -4.14 -7.37
N ASP A 182 -6.94 -5.15 -8.19
CA ASP A 182 -8.16 -5.98 -8.15
C ASP A 182 -8.33 -6.66 -6.78
N THR A 183 -7.21 -6.99 -6.15
CA THR A 183 -7.12 -7.38 -4.74
C THR A 183 -5.71 -7.14 -4.23
N TYR A 184 -5.56 -6.94 -2.92
CA TYR A 184 -4.26 -6.81 -2.29
C TYR A 184 -3.69 -8.19 -1.91
N LYS A 185 -4.29 -8.86 -0.92
CA LYS A 185 -3.80 -10.17 -0.42
C LYS A 185 -4.83 -11.29 -0.54
N TRP A 186 -6.13 -10.99 -0.50
CA TRP A 186 -7.17 -12.02 -0.43
C TRP A 186 -8.57 -11.55 -0.76
N PHE A 187 -9.45 -12.52 -0.96
CA PHE A 187 -10.89 -12.30 -1.09
C PHE A 187 -11.66 -12.93 0.07
N ALA A 188 -12.80 -12.35 0.45
CA ALA A 188 -13.74 -12.95 1.39
C ALA A 188 -15.05 -13.35 0.72
N SER A 189 -15.64 -14.44 1.21
CA SER A 189 -17.04 -14.82 0.98
C SER A 189 -17.74 -14.99 2.33
N PHE A 190 -18.97 -14.48 2.42
CA PHE A 190 -19.76 -14.44 3.66
C PHE A 190 -21.01 -15.37 3.61
N GLY A 191 -21.13 -16.22 2.58
CA GLY A 191 -22.32 -17.07 2.36
C GLY A 191 -22.00 -18.52 1.96
N SER A 192 -23.03 -19.37 1.93
CA SER A 192 -22.95 -20.81 1.62
C SER A 192 -23.26 -21.17 0.16
N SER A 193 -23.44 -20.18 -0.73
CA SER A 193 -23.92 -20.42 -2.10
C SER A 193 -22.84 -20.92 -3.05
N SER A 194 -23.26 -21.74 -4.02
CA SER A 194 -22.44 -22.37 -5.07
C SER A 194 -21.81 -21.41 -6.09
N ASN A 195 -22.15 -20.11 -6.05
CA ASN A 195 -21.48 -19.06 -6.82
C ASN A 195 -20.58 -18.25 -5.88
N LEU A 196 -19.29 -18.15 -6.23
CA LEU A 196 -18.28 -17.37 -5.51
C LEU A 196 -18.58 -15.86 -5.61
N ASN A 197 -19.51 -15.37 -4.80
CA ASN A 197 -19.66 -13.95 -4.54
C ASN A 197 -18.57 -13.52 -3.56
N VAL A 198 -17.43 -13.13 -4.12
CA VAL A 198 -16.26 -12.72 -3.34
C VAL A 198 -16.10 -11.20 -3.30
N VAL A 199 -15.64 -10.69 -2.16
CA VAL A 199 -15.31 -9.27 -1.94
C VAL A 199 -13.80 -9.17 -1.72
N SER A 200 -13.16 -8.22 -2.38
CA SER A 200 -11.72 -7.99 -2.21
C SER A 200 -11.40 -7.35 -0.85
N ASP A 201 -10.28 -7.76 -0.26
CA ASP A 201 -9.74 -7.23 1.00
C ASP A 201 -9.46 -5.73 0.97
N ASN A 202 -9.21 -5.16 -0.20
CA ASN A 202 -8.94 -3.73 -0.38
C ASN A 202 -10.19 -2.89 -0.73
N SER A 203 -11.40 -3.43 -0.54
CA SER A 203 -12.66 -2.72 -0.82
C SER A 203 -12.85 -1.44 0.00
N TYR A 204 -12.25 -1.36 1.19
CA TYR A 204 -12.26 -0.17 2.05
C TYR A 204 -11.54 1.05 1.47
N LEU A 205 -10.71 0.88 0.44
CA LEU A 205 -9.98 1.99 -0.18
C LEU A 205 -10.90 2.99 -0.90
N SER A 206 -12.18 2.67 -1.09
CA SER A 206 -13.19 3.61 -1.59
C SER A 206 -13.31 4.89 -0.74
N VAL A 207 -13.03 4.79 0.57
CA VAL A 207 -12.99 5.95 1.50
C VAL A 207 -11.93 6.98 1.08
N LEU A 208 -10.86 6.58 0.37
CA LEU A 208 -9.84 7.51 -0.11
C LEU A 208 -10.36 8.52 -1.13
N SER A 209 -11.56 8.34 -1.68
CA SER A 209 -12.21 9.37 -2.50
C SER A 209 -12.46 10.68 -1.74
N GLU A 210 -12.57 10.63 -0.40
CA GLU A 210 -12.70 11.80 0.47
C GLU A 210 -11.45 12.70 0.47
N THR A 211 -10.31 12.19 0.02
CA THR A 211 -9.07 12.98 -0.15
C THR A 211 -9.15 13.98 -1.32
N GLY A 212 -10.20 13.88 -2.15
CA GLY A 212 -10.37 14.60 -3.40
C GLY A 212 -9.69 13.94 -4.61
N ALA A 213 -9.04 12.79 -4.42
CA ALA A 213 -8.54 11.96 -5.52
C ALA A 213 -9.63 11.03 -6.05
N ALA A 214 -9.62 10.76 -7.35
CA ALA A 214 -10.41 9.64 -7.89
C ALA A 214 -9.77 8.32 -7.44
N VAL A 215 -10.58 7.27 -7.26
CA VAL A 215 -10.09 5.92 -6.97
C VAL A 215 -10.51 5.02 -8.13
N GLU A 216 -9.55 4.43 -8.82
CA GLU A 216 -9.78 3.58 -9.99
C GLU A 216 -9.20 2.19 -9.78
N ARG A 217 -10.04 1.16 -9.94
CA ARG A 217 -9.62 -0.24 -9.81
C ARG A 217 -9.11 -0.77 -11.14
N LEU A 218 -7.89 -1.30 -11.13
CA LEU A 218 -7.30 -1.98 -12.27
C LEU A 218 -7.59 -3.47 -12.21
N GLU A 219 -7.75 -4.11 -13.37
CA GLU A 219 -7.82 -5.57 -13.49
C GLU A 219 -6.44 -6.25 -13.34
N LEU A 220 -5.59 -5.71 -12.45
CA LEU A 220 -4.24 -6.15 -12.14
C LEU A 220 -4.12 -6.44 -10.64
N THR A 221 -3.36 -7.46 -10.27
CA THR A 221 -3.06 -7.78 -8.87
C THR A 221 -1.61 -7.41 -8.58
N PHE A 222 -1.41 -6.31 -7.85
CA PHE A 222 -0.11 -5.73 -7.55
C PHE A 222 -0.10 -5.11 -6.14
N SER A 223 1.12 -4.85 -5.66
CA SER A 223 1.42 -3.97 -4.52
C SER A 223 2.10 -2.72 -5.08
N GLY A 224 1.78 -1.53 -4.57
CA GLY A 224 2.42 -0.28 -5.04
C GLY A 224 3.94 -0.27 -4.87
N GLY A 225 4.47 -0.77 -3.75
CA GLY A 225 5.93 -0.94 -3.55
C GLY A 225 6.65 -1.81 -4.60
N ASN A 226 5.88 -2.57 -5.39
CA ASN A 226 6.37 -3.41 -6.46
C ASN A 226 6.14 -2.83 -7.87
N ILE A 227 5.72 -1.58 -7.96
CA ILE A 227 5.63 -0.78 -9.17
C ILE A 227 6.50 0.46 -8.97
N MET A 228 7.33 0.75 -9.96
CA MET A 228 8.13 1.98 -9.97
C MET A 228 8.03 2.64 -11.33
N ASN A 229 8.26 3.93 -11.38
CA ASN A 229 8.24 4.67 -12.63
C ASN A 229 9.38 5.67 -12.69
N ASP A 230 9.81 5.95 -13.91
CA ASP A 230 10.82 6.94 -14.19
C ASP A 230 10.63 7.56 -15.58
N ARG A 231 11.37 8.65 -15.86
CA ARG A 231 11.38 9.34 -17.13
C ARG A 231 12.82 9.58 -17.61
N ILE A 232 13.13 9.06 -18.79
CA ILE A 232 14.40 9.29 -19.50
C ILE A 232 14.12 10.18 -20.73
N GLY A 233 14.38 11.48 -20.60
CA GLY A 233 13.97 12.44 -21.65
C GLY A 233 12.46 12.47 -21.75
N ASP A 234 11.90 12.25 -22.93
CA ASP A 234 10.45 12.16 -23.13
C ASP A 234 9.89 10.73 -22.95
N THR A 235 10.77 9.74 -22.71
CA THR A 235 10.36 8.34 -22.55
C THR A 235 9.96 8.05 -21.11
N THR A 236 8.69 7.71 -20.91
CA THR A 236 8.14 7.20 -19.66
C THR A 236 8.36 5.70 -19.54
N ILE A 237 8.85 5.27 -18.37
CA ILE A 237 9.20 3.87 -18.09
C ILE A 237 8.48 3.45 -16.81
N VAL A 238 7.84 2.29 -16.84
CA VAL A 238 7.26 1.66 -15.66
C VAL A 238 7.91 0.30 -15.45
N PHE A 239 8.44 0.11 -14.25
CA PHE A 239 9.01 -1.14 -13.76
C PHE A 239 7.99 -1.83 -12.87
N TYR A 240 7.95 -3.15 -12.92
CA TYR A 240 7.16 -3.92 -11.98
C TYR A 240 7.76 -5.30 -11.74
N GLY A 241 7.53 -5.83 -10.53
CA GLY A 241 8.00 -7.15 -10.15
C GLY A 241 7.31 -8.28 -10.95
N GLY A 242 8.06 -9.33 -11.26
CA GLY A 242 7.56 -10.48 -12.01
C GLY A 242 6.40 -11.21 -11.33
N ASP A 243 6.28 -11.13 -10.00
CA ASP A 243 5.16 -11.68 -9.23
C ASP A 243 3.80 -11.03 -9.53
N VAL A 244 3.77 -9.79 -10.04
CA VAL A 244 2.53 -9.15 -10.53
C VAL A 244 1.93 -9.95 -11.68
N LEU A 245 2.76 -10.51 -12.56
CA LEU A 245 2.30 -11.35 -13.68
C LEU A 245 1.55 -12.56 -13.14
N ARG A 246 2.20 -13.27 -12.22
CA ARG A 246 1.69 -14.49 -11.62
C ARG A 246 0.42 -14.24 -10.82
N LYS A 247 0.44 -13.26 -9.90
CA LYS A 247 -0.70 -12.88 -9.05
C LYS A 247 -1.91 -12.49 -9.91
N THR A 248 -1.70 -11.67 -10.94
CA THR A 248 -2.78 -11.27 -11.86
C THR A 248 -3.38 -12.47 -12.59
N ARG A 249 -2.56 -13.39 -13.12
CA ARG A 249 -3.06 -14.60 -13.79
C ARG A 249 -3.85 -15.49 -12.84
N LEU A 250 -3.31 -15.71 -11.64
CA LEU A 250 -3.92 -16.52 -10.59
C LEU A 250 -5.31 -15.96 -10.24
N VAL A 251 -5.39 -14.68 -9.90
CA VAL A 251 -6.65 -14.02 -9.52
C VAL A 251 -7.66 -14.07 -10.65
N ARG A 252 -7.27 -13.72 -11.89
CA ARG A 252 -8.21 -13.73 -13.03
C ARG A 252 -8.70 -15.13 -13.39
N LYS A 253 -7.84 -16.14 -13.29
CA LYS A 253 -8.22 -17.55 -13.51
C LYS A 253 -9.24 -17.99 -12.46
N SER A 254 -9.02 -17.63 -11.20
CA SER A 254 -9.84 -18.09 -10.07
C SER A 254 -11.17 -17.34 -9.92
N THR A 255 -11.24 -16.05 -10.28
CA THR A 255 -12.43 -15.21 -10.03
C THR A 255 -13.32 -15.01 -11.24
N LYS A 256 -12.74 -14.96 -12.46
CA LYS A 256 -13.49 -14.62 -13.68
C LYS A 256 -13.81 -15.82 -14.57
N GLY A 257 -13.42 -17.04 -14.16
CA GLY A 257 -13.60 -18.27 -14.95
C GLY A 257 -12.92 -18.25 -16.33
N SER A 258 -12.15 -17.20 -16.63
CA SER A 258 -11.54 -16.93 -17.92
C SER A 258 -10.18 -17.61 -18.05
N LYS A 259 -9.73 -17.84 -19.29
CA LYS A 259 -8.34 -18.21 -19.57
C LYS A 259 -7.42 -17.13 -18.99
N ALA A 260 -6.44 -17.54 -18.17
CA ALA A 260 -5.47 -16.62 -17.60
C ALA A 260 -4.81 -15.77 -18.72
N PRO A 261 -4.69 -14.44 -18.55
CA PRO A 261 -4.04 -13.61 -19.56
C PRO A 261 -2.57 -14.00 -19.75
N SER A 262 -2.03 -13.80 -20.95
CA SER A 262 -0.59 -13.93 -21.19
C SER A 262 0.19 -12.80 -20.52
N ASN A 263 1.50 -13.00 -20.33
CA ASN A 263 2.39 -11.96 -19.80
C ASN A 263 2.38 -10.70 -20.68
N SER A 264 2.35 -10.87 -22.00
CA SER A 264 2.22 -9.77 -22.95
C SER A 264 0.92 -8.98 -22.78
N LYS A 265 -0.19 -9.66 -22.46
CA LYS A 265 -1.48 -9.00 -22.21
C LYS A 265 -1.46 -8.24 -20.88
N ILE A 266 -0.86 -8.80 -19.83
CA ILE A 266 -0.69 -8.10 -18.55
C ILE A 266 0.20 -6.85 -18.72
N ALA A 267 1.33 -6.98 -19.41
CA ALA A 267 2.20 -5.85 -19.71
C ALA A 267 1.48 -4.76 -20.52
N ALA A 268 0.65 -5.15 -21.50
CA ALA A 268 -0.17 -4.20 -22.26
C ALA A 268 -1.25 -3.52 -21.41
N MET A 269 -1.83 -4.22 -20.44
CA MET A 269 -2.77 -3.63 -19.49
C MET A 269 -2.09 -2.58 -18.61
N LEU A 270 -0.90 -2.89 -18.07
CA LEU A 270 -0.12 -1.94 -17.28
C LEU A 270 0.27 -0.73 -18.14
N LYS A 271 0.81 -0.96 -19.34
CA LYS A 271 1.18 0.09 -20.29
C LYS A 271 0.01 1.03 -20.58
N LYS A 272 -1.19 0.47 -20.82
CA LYS A 272 -2.40 1.23 -21.08
C LYS A 272 -2.83 2.05 -19.85
N ALA A 273 -2.81 1.44 -18.67
CA ALA A 273 -3.20 2.12 -17.44
C ALA A 273 -2.25 3.27 -17.08
N THR A 274 -0.95 3.12 -17.34
CA THR A 274 0.08 4.08 -16.94
C THR A 274 0.56 5.00 -18.08
N ASN A 275 -0.07 4.90 -19.26
CA ASN A 275 0.38 5.59 -20.48
C ASN A 275 1.88 5.47 -20.77
N ALA A 276 2.53 4.42 -20.28
CA ALA A 276 3.99 4.34 -20.32
C ALA A 276 4.46 4.02 -21.74
N ASP A 277 5.59 4.57 -22.16
CA ASP A 277 6.21 4.20 -23.43
C ASP A 277 6.83 2.81 -23.35
N LYS A 278 7.43 2.51 -22.20
CA LYS A 278 8.09 1.23 -21.90
C LYS A 278 7.61 0.66 -20.58
N VAL A 279 7.42 -0.65 -20.60
CA VAL A 279 7.03 -1.44 -19.45
C VAL A 279 8.06 -2.56 -19.27
N VAL A 280 8.68 -2.62 -18.11
CA VAL A 280 9.83 -3.47 -17.81
C VAL A 280 9.47 -4.39 -16.64
N VAL A 281 9.57 -5.70 -16.89
CA VAL A 281 9.37 -6.72 -15.86
C VAL A 281 10.72 -7.04 -15.26
N ILE A 282 10.84 -6.96 -13.93
CA ILE A 282 12.06 -7.32 -13.22
C ILE A 282 11.78 -8.53 -12.33
N GLY A 283 12.68 -9.51 -12.34
CA GLY A 283 12.58 -10.68 -11.48
C GLY A 283 11.86 -11.85 -12.10
N GLN A 284 11.76 -12.90 -11.28
CA GLN A 284 10.97 -14.08 -11.59
C GLN A 284 9.53 -13.88 -11.14
N GLU A 285 8.66 -14.84 -11.47
CA GLU A 285 7.26 -14.85 -11.05
C GLU A 285 7.07 -15.05 -9.53
N VAL A 286 8.13 -15.46 -8.83
CA VAL A 286 8.22 -15.50 -7.37
C VAL A 286 9.49 -14.73 -7.01
N GLN A 287 9.32 -13.63 -6.28
CA GLN A 287 10.42 -12.80 -5.81
C GLN A 287 11.04 -13.40 -4.54
N PRO A 288 12.34 -13.14 -4.25
CA PRO A 288 12.98 -13.64 -3.05
C PRO A 288 12.31 -13.09 -1.79
N ALA A 289 12.19 -13.92 -0.75
CA ALA A 289 11.43 -13.58 0.45
C ALA A 289 12.01 -12.39 1.25
N LEU A 290 13.33 -12.15 1.15
CA LEU A 290 13.99 -11.03 1.81
C LEU A 290 13.91 -9.72 1.00
N LEU A 291 13.53 -9.79 -0.28
CA LEU A 291 13.48 -8.64 -1.17
C LEU A 291 12.40 -8.88 -2.23
N PHE A 292 11.14 -8.77 -1.80
CA PHE A 292 9.99 -9.19 -2.60
C PHE A 292 9.30 -8.04 -3.34
N HIS A 293 9.67 -6.79 -3.06
CA HIS A 293 9.19 -5.60 -3.76
C HIS A 293 10.34 -4.81 -4.39
N LEU A 294 10.05 -4.05 -5.46
CA LEU A 294 11.06 -3.23 -6.15
C LEU A 294 11.60 -2.10 -5.27
N ASP A 295 10.78 -1.52 -4.40
CA ASP A 295 11.18 -0.48 -3.42
C ASP A 295 12.19 -0.93 -2.36
N GLN A 296 12.45 -2.23 -2.27
CA GLN A 296 13.51 -2.80 -1.44
C GLN A 296 14.81 -3.07 -2.24
N ALA A 297 14.76 -2.97 -3.57
CA ALA A 297 15.88 -3.29 -4.47
C ALA A 297 16.44 -2.08 -5.19
N MET A 298 15.58 -1.14 -5.60
CA MET A 298 15.98 -0.03 -6.46
C MET A 298 15.21 1.24 -6.12
N LEU A 299 15.82 2.38 -6.44
CA LEU A 299 15.21 3.69 -6.33
C LEU A 299 15.64 4.54 -7.54
N PRO A 300 14.74 4.82 -8.49
CA PRO A 300 15.02 5.76 -9.57
C PRO A 300 15.31 7.15 -9.01
N LEU A 301 16.29 7.84 -9.59
CA LEU A 301 16.73 9.18 -9.19
C LEU A 301 16.90 10.06 -10.45
N PRO A 302 16.85 11.40 -10.30
CA PRO A 302 17.03 12.33 -11.42
C PRO A 302 18.34 12.10 -12.16
N GLY A 303 18.37 12.45 -13.46
CA GLY A 303 19.60 12.41 -14.25
C GLY A 303 20.01 11.01 -14.69
N ARG A 304 19.03 10.10 -14.89
CA ARG A 304 19.23 8.70 -15.29
C ARG A 304 20.10 7.94 -14.29
N ILE A 305 19.86 8.16 -13.00
CA ILE A 305 20.55 7.43 -11.93
C ILE A 305 19.58 6.42 -11.36
N MET A 306 20.06 5.20 -11.12
CA MET A 306 19.32 4.18 -10.38
C MET A 306 20.15 3.82 -9.15
N ALA A 307 19.64 4.15 -7.96
CA ALA A 307 20.18 3.57 -6.73
C ALA A 307 19.72 2.10 -6.65
N ILE A 308 20.61 1.19 -6.27
CA ILE A 308 20.32 -0.24 -6.16
C ILE A 308 20.94 -0.76 -4.85
N THR A 309 20.19 -1.60 -4.13
CA THR A 309 20.70 -2.30 -2.95
C THR A 309 21.96 -3.09 -3.31
N ASN A 310 22.99 -2.96 -2.48
CA ASN A 310 24.23 -3.70 -2.58
C ASN A 310 24.50 -4.45 -1.28
N ILE A 311 24.79 -5.75 -1.36
CA ILE A 311 25.02 -6.57 -0.17
C ILE A 311 26.50 -6.49 0.20
N VAL A 312 26.79 -6.07 1.43
CA VAL A 312 28.16 -5.93 1.95
C VAL A 312 28.35 -6.70 3.26
N GLY A 313 29.62 -6.98 3.59
CA GLY A 313 30.02 -7.66 4.82
C GLY A 313 30.01 -9.18 4.71
N GLU A 314 30.01 -9.85 5.86
CA GLU A 314 30.07 -11.31 5.95
C GLU A 314 28.72 -11.95 5.62
N LEU A 315 28.78 -13.06 4.88
CA LEU A 315 27.61 -13.89 4.61
C LEU A 315 27.25 -14.74 5.84
N PRO A 316 25.96 -15.04 6.08
CA PRO A 316 25.54 -15.86 7.20
C PRO A 316 26.08 -17.30 7.08
N VAL A 317 26.56 -17.87 8.19
CA VAL A 317 27.07 -19.25 8.24
C VAL A 317 25.96 -20.29 8.05
N ALA A 318 24.74 -19.97 8.49
CA ALA A 318 23.60 -20.88 8.42
C ALA A 318 23.17 -21.09 6.95
N ALA A 319 23.19 -22.34 6.48
CA ALA A 319 22.94 -22.69 5.08
C ALA A 319 21.63 -22.13 4.51
N LYS A 320 20.55 -22.11 5.30
CA LYS A 320 19.26 -21.53 4.88
C LYS A 320 19.38 -20.03 4.61
N ALA A 321 19.95 -19.28 5.55
CA ALA A 321 20.13 -17.83 5.42
C ALA A 321 21.08 -17.50 4.25
N ALA A 322 22.14 -18.30 4.06
CA ALA A 322 23.06 -18.12 2.93
C ALA A 322 22.35 -18.31 1.58
N GLN A 323 21.45 -19.32 1.50
CA GLN A 323 20.64 -19.56 0.30
C GLN A 323 19.64 -18.42 0.04
N GLU A 324 18.96 -17.90 1.08
CA GLU A 324 18.05 -16.75 0.95
C GLU A 324 18.80 -15.50 0.46
N ILE A 325 20.01 -15.22 0.97
CA ILE A 325 20.85 -14.11 0.50
C ILE A 325 21.26 -14.31 -0.96
N LYS A 326 21.65 -15.52 -1.36
CA LYS A 326 22.01 -15.84 -2.75
C LYS A 326 20.84 -15.59 -3.73
N GLU A 327 19.61 -15.88 -3.31
CA GLU A 327 18.42 -15.57 -4.12
C GLU A 327 18.23 -14.05 -4.29
N VAL A 328 18.50 -13.26 -3.25
CA VAL A 328 18.52 -11.80 -3.34
C VAL A 328 19.61 -11.31 -4.29
N GLU A 329 20.83 -11.85 -4.24
CA GLU A 329 21.92 -11.47 -5.15
C GLU A 329 21.56 -11.71 -6.62
N VAL A 330 20.92 -12.86 -6.93
CA VAL A 330 20.42 -13.16 -8.28
C VAL A 330 19.38 -12.14 -8.71
N PHE A 331 18.43 -11.80 -7.82
CA PHE A 331 17.41 -10.80 -8.12
C PHE A 331 18.03 -9.41 -8.36
N LEU A 332 18.96 -8.96 -7.51
CA LEU A 332 19.65 -7.68 -7.67
C LEU A 332 20.48 -7.62 -8.96
N SER A 333 21.08 -8.75 -9.38
CA SER A 333 21.76 -8.83 -10.67
C SER A 333 20.80 -8.58 -11.85
N GLN A 334 19.58 -9.12 -11.79
CA GLN A 334 18.54 -8.87 -12.78
C GLN A 334 18.07 -7.41 -12.79
N VAL A 335 17.93 -6.79 -11.61
CA VAL A 335 17.61 -5.36 -11.46
C VAL A 335 18.70 -4.50 -12.13
N ARG A 336 19.98 -4.78 -11.85
CA ARG A 336 21.14 -4.09 -12.43
C ARG A 336 21.17 -4.23 -13.95
N GLU A 337 20.98 -5.44 -14.46
CA GLU A 337 20.96 -5.70 -15.90
C GLU A 337 19.85 -4.93 -16.59
N ALA A 338 18.63 -4.92 -16.02
CA ALA A 338 17.50 -4.17 -16.56
C ALA A 338 17.77 -2.66 -16.60
N ALA A 339 18.34 -2.10 -15.52
CA ALA A 339 18.68 -0.69 -15.44
C ALA A 339 19.81 -0.32 -16.44
N LEU A 340 20.88 -1.10 -16.52
CA LEU A 340 21.98 -0.84 -17.47
C LEU A 340 21.51 -0.88 -18.93
N LYS A 341 20.63 -1.83 -19.30
CA LYS A 341 20.04 -1.90 -20.65
C LYS A 341 19.24 -0.66 -21.05
N LEU A 342 18.72 0.07 -20.07
CA LEU A 342 17.98 1.32 -20.29
C LEU A 342 18.89 2.56 -20.24
N GLY A 343 20.18 2.38 -19.96
CA GLY A 343 21.19 3.45 -19.93
C GLY A 343 21.26 4.19 -18.60
N TYR A 344 20.82 3.58 -17.50
CA TYR A 344 21.01 4.14 -16.16
C TYR A 344 22.46 4.08 -15.71
N ARG A 345 22.91 5.13 -15.03
CA ARG A 345 24.08 5.08 -14.15
C ARG A 345 23.67 4.46 -12.83
N LEU A 346 24.36 3.42 -12.39
CA LEU A 346 24.06 2.77 -11.12
C LEU A 346 24.84 3.41 -9.97
N VAL A 347 24.22 3.47 -8.80
CA VAL A 347 24.88 3.77 -7.53
C VAL A 347 24.44 2.74 -6.49
N ASP A 348 25.36 2.35 -5.62
CA ASP A 348 25.16 1.26 -4.68
C ASP A 348 24.74 1.79 -3.31
N VAL A 349 23.57 1.34 -2.83
CA VAL A 349 23.11 1.59 -1.46
C VAL A 349 23.47 0.36 -0.64
N ASP A 350 24.50 0.48 0.19
CA ASP A 350 25.08 -0.64 0.91
C ASP A 350 24.14 -1.13 2.01
N ASN A 351 23.97 -2.44 2.11
CA ASN A 351 23.16 -3.08 3.12
C ASN A 351 23.83 -4.38 3.57
N SER A 352 23.78 -4.68 4.86
CA SER A 352 24.37 -5.93 5.37
C SER A 352 23.42 -7.11 5.15
N ALA A 353 23.98 -8.32 5.04
CA ALA A 353 23.17 -9.53 5.04
C ALA A 353 22.31 -9.66 6.32
N ALA A 354 22.82 -9.21 7.47
CA ALA A 354 22.10 -9.20 8.74
C ALA A 354 20.86 -8.28 8.71
N ASN A 355 20.99 -7.09 8.12
CA ASN A 355 19.86 -6.18 7.93
C ASN A 355 18.80 -6.78 6.99
N LEU A 356 19.22 -7.38 5.86
CA LEU A 356 18.29 -8.03 4.94
C LEU A 356 17.50 -9.17 5.61
N LEU A 357 18.16 -9.98 6.45
CA LEU A 357 17.49 -11.03 7.24
C LEU A 357 16.49 -10.47 8.27
N ARG A 358 16.62 -9.19 8.64
CA ARG A 358 15.67 -8.45 9.48
C ARG A 358 14.67 -7.60 8.67
N HIS A 359 14.66 -7.71 7.34
CA HIS A 359 13.85 -6.87 6.45
C HIS A 359 14.12 -5.36 6.60
N GLN A 360 15.36 -5.01 6.90
CA GLN A 360 15.83 -3.63 7.02
C GLN A 360 16.48 -3.19 5.70
N HIS A 361 15.85 -2.22 5.02
CA HIS A 361 16.26 -1.77 3.69
C HIS A 361 16.47 -0.26 3.65
N TYR A 362 17.73 0.22 3.58
CA TYR A 362 18.02 1.66 3.48
C TYR A 362 17.45 2.30 2.22
N ILE A 363 17.35 1.53 1.13
CA ILE A 363 16.82 2.01 -0.13
C ILE A 363 15.30 2.24 -0.10
N ASN A 364 14.59 1.67 0.88
CA ASN A 364 13.16 1.87 1.08
C ASN A 364 12.93 3.26 1.71
N ALA A 365 13.31 4.27 0.94
CA ALA A 365 13.40 5.66 1.29
C ALA A 365 12.42 6.46 0.43
N ILE A 366 11.99 7.62 0.93
CA ILE A 366 10.95 8.44 0.27
C ILE A 366 11.62 9.68 -0.32
N PRO A 367 11.95 9.72 -1.62
CA PRO A 367 12.44 10.91 -2.28
C PRO A 367 11.28 11.88 -2.57
N PHE A 368 11.53 13.18 -2.46
CA PHE A 368 10.57 14.22 -2.79
C PHE A 368 11.23 15.58 -3.04
N ILE A 369 10.49 16.50 -3.63
CA ILE A 369 10.83 17.92 -3.72
C ILE A 369 10.19 18.66 -2.55
N ASN A 370 11.01 19.28 -1.70
CA ASN A 370 10.51 20.13 -0.64
C ASN A 370 10.01 21.47 -1.22
N THR A 371 8.70 21.73 -1.17
CA THR A 371 8.11 22.93 -1.78
C THR A 371 8.50 24.24 -1.13
N ALA A 372 9.01 24.23 0.12
CA ALA A 372 9.45 25.46 0.79
C ALA A 372 10.72 26.06 0.18
N GLY A 373 11.58 25.23 -0.43
CA GLY A 373 12.86 25.68 -0.99
C GLY A 373 13.27 25.05 -2.31
N GLY A 374 12.44 24.18 -2.90
CA GLY A 374 12.77 23.42 -4.12
C GLY A 374 13.84 22.34 -3.95
N GLN A 375 14.39 22.16 -2.74
CA GLN A 375 15.45 21.20 -2.45
C GLN A 375 14.91 19.76 -2.54
N ARG A 376 15.58 18.95 -3.36
CA ARG A 376 15.35 17.50 -3.37
C ARG A 376 15.77 16.91 -2.04
N THR A 377 14.89 16.14 -1.44
CA THR A 377 15.04 15.59 -0.09
C THR A 377 14.69 14.11 -0.11
N ILE A 378 15.35 13.32 0.73
CA ILE A 378 15.03 11.90 0.95
C ILE A 378 14.77 11.71 2.45
N LEU A 379 13.63 11.08 2.78
CA LEU A 379 13.43 10.47 4.10
C LEU A 379 14.04 9.07 4.04
N MET A 380 15.17 8.85 4.71
CA MET A 380 15.89 7.57 4.67
C MET A 380 15.73 6.85 6.01
N PRO A 381 15.39 5.55 6.03
CA PRO A 381 15.31 4.81 7.27
C PRO A 381 16.70 4.61 7.89
N PHE A 382 16.80 4.71 9.22
CA PHE A 382 18.01 4.49 10.02
C PHE A 382 17.73 3.42 11.06
N PHE A 383 18.40 2.27 10.94
CA PHE A 383 18.17 1.11 11.79
C PHE A 383 19.22 1.06 12.91
N ALA A 384 19.27 2.10 13.74
CA ALA A 384 20.16 2.09 14.89
C ALA A 384 19.60 1.16 15.99
N ASP A 385 20.39 0.17 16.40
CA ASP A 385 20.27 -0.36 17.76
C ASP A 385 20.87 0.70 18.70
N GLU A 386 20.24 0.93 19.87
CA GLU A 386 20.57 2.03 20.83
C GLU A 386 22.05 2.13 21.25
N LEU A 387 22.88 1.15 20.90
CA LEU A 387 24.26 0.99 21.33
C LEU A 387 25.32 1.20 20.23
N PHE A 388 24.94 1.30 18.94
CA PHE A 388 25.92 1.40 17.84
C PHE A 388 25.53 2.41 16.77
N LEU A 389 26.52 3.18 16.31
CA LEU A 389 26.39 4.03 15.13
C LEU A 389 26.19 3.13 13.91
N ASP A 390 25.10 3.33 13.19
CA ASP A 390 24.83 2.64 11.93
C ASP A 390 25.74 3.21 10.83
N GLU A 391 26.97 2.72 10.74
CA GLU A 391 27.99 3.17 9.77
C GLU A 391 27.51 3.05 8.33
N LEU A 392 26.69 2.03 8.02
CA LEU A 392 26.10 1.87 6.68
C LEU A 392 25.07 2.96 6.40
N ALA A 393 24.20 3.31 7.38
CA ALA A 393 23.29 4.43 7.22
C ALA A 393 24.03 5.75 6.99
N VAL A 394 25.13 6.01 7.71
CA VAL A 394 25.94 7.22 7.51
C VAL A 394 26.54 7.25 6.10
N LYS A 395 27.14 6.15 5.65
CA LYS A 395 27.70 6.04 4.29
C LYS A 395 26.64 6.24 3.21
N ASN A 396 25.47 5.60 3.36
CA ASN A 396 24.37 5.74 2.40
C ASN A 396 23.79 7.16 2.39
N LYS A 397 23.75 7.82 3.54
CA LYS A 397 23.38 9.23 3.64
C LYS A 397 24.34 10.10 2.85
N GLU A 398 25.65 9.94 3.05
CA GLU A 398 26.68 10.70 2.33
C GLU A 398 26.61 10.46 0.81
N LEU A 399 26.31 9.23 0.39
CA LEU A 399 26.05 8.91 -1.01
C LEU A 399 24.90 9.78 -1.57
N PHE A 400 23.72 9.77 -0.95
CA PHE A 400 22.59 10.55 -1.44
C PHE A 400 22.86 12.06 -1.39
N GLU A 401 23.58 12.54 -0.38
CA GLU A 401 24.01 13.94 -0.29
C GLU A 401 24.96 14.33 -1.43
N SER A 402 25.88 13.44 -1.80
CA SER A 402 26.77 13.64 -2.97
C SER A 402 26.00 13.70 -4.30
N LEU A 403 24.79 13.14 -4.35
CA LEU A 403 23.87 13.22 -5.49
C LEU A 403 22.97 14.47 -5.46
N GLY A 404 23.17 15.35 -4.48
CA GLY A 404 22.46 16.63 -4.36
C GLY A 404 21.15 16.56 -3.57
N PHE A 405 20.91 15.48 -2.81
CA PHE A 405 19.75 15.39 -1.92
C PHE A 405 20.09 15.93 -0.53
N ARG A 406 19.09 16.52 0.14
CA ARG A 406 19.09 16.62 1.60
C ARG A 406 18.58 15.28 2.15
N VAL A 407 19.29 14.65 3.08
CA VAL A 407 18.82 13.41 3.70
C VAL A 407 18.31 13.69 5.10
N ILE A 408 17.10 13.23 5.40
CA ILE A 408 16.49 13.28 6.73
C ILE A 408 16.42 11.84 7.25
N PRO A 409 17.18 11.50 8.30
CA PRO A 409 17.09 10.21 8.97
C PRO A 409 15.70 9.98 9.58
N VAL A 410 15.16 8.77 9.45
CA VAL A 410 13.93 8.32 10.10
C VAL A 410 14.23 7.04 10.88
N HIS A 411 14.12 7.11 12.21
CA HIS A 411 14.44 6.02 13.15
C HIS A 411 13.23 5.18 13.55
#